data_AF-A0A7X8MA89-F1
#
_entry.id   AF-A0A7X8MA89-F1
#
_cell.length_a   1.000
_cell.length_b   1.000
_cell.length_c   1.000
_cell.angle_alpha   90.00
_cell.angle_beta   90.00
_cell.angle_gamma   90.00
#
_symmetry.space_group_name_H-M   'P 1'
#
loop_
_entity.id
_entity.type
_entity.pdbx_description
1 polymer ?
#
loop_
_entity_poly.entity_id
_entity_poly.type
_entity_poly.pdbx_seq_one_letter_code
_entity_poly.pdbx_strand_id
1 'polypeptide(L)'
;MNWMFFGKRVLFVTLAVSFALFIGYHLLQARSNEELETSLDEMATQAAENQDWDLDGEPDLDDAESEKSLIWLNSSLARVAFSEPRKSGRVFAYLSMGRLYGVDDQGRILELEVGESHKDAPLLSGDGLKVDVHNKRLAGKEFQDAVQFMKELEDKNPVMGRRISEICISRKSGLICYFNWADMIPILVGHGLIKQKVQSLSIFFEQLTNTGLLDHTRYLDARLGDRIVLKRNS
;
A
#
# COMPACT_ATOMS: atom_id res chain seq x y z
N MET A 1 -48.94 -36.07 14.26
CA MET A 1 -47.52 -35.65 14.29
C MET A 1 -47.43 -34.25 13.71
N ASN A 2 -47.06 -33.25 14.51
CA ASN A 2 -47.21 -31.82 14.15
C ASN A 2 -46.02 -31.34 13.28
N TRP A 3 -46.10 -31.57 11.98
CA TRP A 3 -45.07 -31.23 10.98
C TRP A 3 -44.65 -29.76 10.99
N MET A 4 -45.55 -28.85 11.36
CA MET A 4 -45.27 -27.41 11.45
C MET A 4 -44.29 -27.03 12.58
N PHE A 5 -44.31 -27.76 13.69
CA PHE A 5 -43.36 -27.56 14.79
C PHE A 5 -41.97 -28.12 14.46
N PHE A 6 -41.92 -29.20 13.69
CA PHE A 6 -40.67 -29.79 13.23
C PHE A 6 -39.97 -28.88 12.21
N GLY A 7 -40.71 -28.33 11.24
CA GLY A 7 -40.18 -27.40 10.25
C GLY A 7 -39.59 -26.12 10.86
N LYS A 8 -40.24 -25.52 11.87
CA LYS A 8 -39.71 -24.35 12.59
C LYS A 8 -38.41 -24.65 13.33
N ARG A 9 -38.31 -25.82 13.97
CA ARG A 9 -37.09 -26.23 14.68
C ARG A 9 -35.92 -26.50 13.74
N VAL A 10 -36.17 -27.16 12.60
CA VAL A 10 -35.15 -27.40 11.58
C VAL A 10 -34.64 -26.07 11.00
N LEU A 11 -35.53 -25.11 10.72
CA LEU A 11 -35.16 -23.80 10.19
C LEU A 11 -34.34 -22.97 11.19
N PHE A 12 -34.64 -23.05 12.48
CA PHE A 12 -33.83 -22.40 13.52
C PHE A 12 -32.43 -23.01 13.63
N VAL A 13 -32.32 -24.33 13.53
CA VAL A 13 -31.02 -25.03 13.61
C VAL A 13 -30.16 -24.70 12.39
N THR A 14 -30.72 -24.70 11.18
CA THR A 14 -29.96 -24.35 9.97
C THR A 14 -29.50 -22.89 9.97
N LEU A 15 -30.33 -21.97 10.46
CA LEU A 15 -29.97 -20.56 10.62
C LEU A 15 -28.81 -20.40 11.62
N ALA A 16 -28.90 -21.09 12.77
CA ALA A 16 -27.87 -21.04 13.81
C ALA A 16 -26.52 -21.60 13.32
N VAL A 17 -26.54 -22.72 12.58
CA VAL A 17 -25.33 -23.31 12.00
C VAL A 17 -24.72 -22.38 10.95
N SER A 18 -25.55 -21.77 10.09
CA SER A 18 -25.07 -20.82 9.08
C SER A 18 -24.43 -19.58 9.72
N PHE A 19 -25.01 -19.08 10.81
CA PHE A 19 -24.47 -17.93 11.55
C PHE A 19 -23.16 -18.29 12.27
N ALA A 20 -23.06 -19.49 12.85
CA ALA A 20 -21.83 -19.98 13.47
C ALA A 20 -20.70 -20.15 12.44
N LEU A 21 -21.01 -20.66 11.24
CA LEU A 21 -20.05 -20.76 10.13
C LEU A 21 -19.61 -19.37 9.64
N PHE A 22 -20.54 -18.42 9.54
CA PHE A 22 -20.24 -17.03 9.15
C PHE A 22 -19.31 -16.34 10.15
N ILE A 23 -19.58 -16.48 11.44
CA ILE A 23 -18.71 -15.97 12.51
C ILE A 23 -17.34 -16.67 12.48
N GLY A 24 -17.32 -18.00 12.32
CA GLY A 24 -16.09 -18.77 12.23
C GLY A 24 -15.22 -18.35 11.04
N TYR A 25 -15.84 -18.11 9.88
CA TYR A 25 -15.16 -17.60 8.69
C TYR A 25 -14.54 -16.21 8.94
N HIS A 26 -15.29 -15.28 9.54
CA HIS A 26 -14.76 -13.95 9.85
C HIS A 26 -13.67 -13.97 10.93
N LEU A 27 -13.77 -14.85 11.93
CA LEU A 27 -12.72 -15.05 12.93
C LEU A 27 -11.45 -15.62 12.31
N LEU A 28 -11.57 -16.59 11.40
CA LEU A 28 -10.41 -17.14 10.68
C LEU A 28 -9.75 -16.09 9.78
N GLN A 29 -10.54 -15.27 9.09
CA GLN A 29 -10.05 -14.20 8.23
C GLN A 29 -9.39 -13.07 9.03
N ALA A 30 -9.92 -12.75 10.21
CA ALA A 30 -9.28 -11.80 11.13
C ALA A 30 -7.94 -12.34 11.65
N ARG A 31 -7.90 -13.64 12.01
CA ARG A 31 -6.67 -14.28 12.49
C ARG A 31 -5.60 -14.41 11.42
N SER A 32 -5.98 -14.69 10.16
CA SER A 32 -5.03 -14.72 9.04
C SER A 32 -4.45 -13.34 8.74
N ASN A 33 -5.26 -12.29 8.87
CA ASN A 33 -4.78 -10.92 8.71
C ASN A 33 -3.87 -10.51 9.88
N GLU A 34 -4.20 -10.91 11.10
CA GLU A 34 -3.39 -10.65 12.29
C GLU A 34 -2.04 -11.41 12.25
N GLU A 35 -2.02 -12.64 11.74
CA GLU A 35 -0.79 -13.40 11.45
C GLU A 35 0.04 -12.76 10.31
N LEU A 36 -0.62 -12.18 9.31
CA LEU A 36 0.06 -11.42 8.25
C LEU A 36 0.71 -10.15 8.83
N GLU A 37 -0.05 -9.38 9.62
CA GLU A 37 0.41 -8.15 10.28
C GLU A 37 1.54 -8.42 11.27
N THR A 38 1.44 -9.45 12.11
CA THR A 38 2.54 -9.86 13.00
C THR A 38 3.75 -10.34 12.23
N SER A 39 3.57 -11.09 11.13
CA SER A 39 4.71 -11.47 10.28
C SER A 39 5.36 -10.25 9.61
N LEU A 40 4.59 -9.21 9.26
CA LEU A 40 5.10 -7.97 8.68
C LEU A 40 5.83 -7.12 9.72
N ASP A 41 5.35 -7.07 10.96
CA ASP A 41 6.02 -6.38 12.07
C ASP A 41 7.32 -7.09 12.47
N GLU A 42 7.32 -8.43 12.52
CA GLU A 42 8.53 -9.24 12.72
C GLU A 42 9.52 -9.05 11.56
N MET A 43 9.04 -9.02 10.31
CA MET A 43 9.85 -8.74 9.12
C MET A 43 10.43 -7.32 9.11
N ALA A 44 9.65 -6.32 9.53
CA ALA A 44 10.14 -4.95 9.71
C ALA A 44 11.17 -4.87 10.84
N THR A 45 11.05 -5.72 11.86
CA THR A 45 12.01 -5.78 12.98
C THR A 45 13.32 -6.45 12.58
N GLN A 46 13.28 -7.55 11.83
CA GLN A 46 14.48 -8.14 11.20
C GLN A 46 15.14 -7.21 10.17
N ALA A 47 14.37 -6.36 9.52
CA ALA A 47 14.87 -5.32 8.63
C ALA A 47 15.56 -4.17 9.38
N ALA A 48 15.01 -3.76 10.53
CA ALA A 48 15.61 -2.73 11.37
C ALA A 48 16.94 -3.19 12.00
N GLU A 49 17.12 -4.49 12.24
CA GLU A 49 18.41 -5.05 12.66
C GLU A 49 19.49 -5.00 11.56
N ASN A 50 19.11 -4.81 10.29
CA ASN A 50 20.04 -4.62 9.17
C ASN A 50 20.27 -3.13 8.82
N GLN A 51 20.07 -2.22 9.78
CA GLN A 51 20.20 -0.76 9.60
C GLN A 51 21.60 -0.24 9.20
N ASP A 52 22.61 -1.10 9.15
CA ASP A 52 23.97 -0.72 8.73
C ASP A 52 24.16 -0.58 7.21
N TRP A 53 23.08 -0.67 6.41
CA TRP A 53 23.16 -0.78 4.95
C TRP A 53 22.71 0.47 4.18
N ASP A 54 22.32 1.56 4.87
CA ASP A 54 21.84 2.82 4.27
C ASP A 54 22.69 4.03 4.70
N LEU A 55 23.99 3.99 4.39
CA LEU A 55 25.06 4.94 4.77
C LEU A 55 25.29 6.28 4.03
N ASP A 56 24.87 6.50 2.78
CA ASP A 56 25.65 7.42 1.90
C ASP A 56 24.88 8.64 1.34
N GLY A 57 23.80 9.07 1.99
CA GLY A 57 23.13 10.33 1.65
C GLY A 57 23.12 11.27 2.85
N GLU A 58 23.94 12.31 2.84
CA GLU A 58 23.78 13.42 3.79
C GLU A 58 22.33 13.93 3.69
N PRO A 59 21.61 14.10 4.81
CA PRO A 59 20.28 14.68 4.77
C PRO A 59 20.40 16.13 4.30
N ASP A 60 19.80 16.45 3.16
CA ASP A 60 19.64 17.83 2.70
C ASP A 60 18.99 18.64 3.83
N LEU A 61 19.74 19.60 4.40
CA LEU A 61 19.33 20.33 5.60
C LEU A 61 18.03 21.13 5.40
N ASP A 62 17.76 21.56 4.15
CA ASP A 62 16.55 22.28 3.77
C ASP A 62 15.30 21.38 3.81
N ASP A 63 15.43 20.10 3.45
CA ASP A 63 14.34 19.13 3.53
C ASP A 63 14.01 18.79 4.99
N ALA A 64 15.02 18.74 5.86
CA ALA A 64 14.85 18.40 7.28
C ALA A 64 14.06 19.46 8.07
N GLU A 65 14.16 20.75 7.73
CA GLU A 65 13.34 21.80 8.34
C GLU A 65 11.90 21.78 7.80
N SER A 66 11.73 21.58 6.49
CA SER A 66 10.40 21.45 5.88
C SER A 66 9.65 20.24 6.45
N GLU A 67 10.33 19.11 6.65
CA GLU A 67 9.77 17.88 7.23
C GLU A 67 9.22 18.08 8.66
N LYS A 68 9.87 18.93 9.48
CA LYS A 68 9.42 19.20 10.86
C LYS A 68 8.07 19.91 10.95
N SER A 69 7.70 20.65 9.90
CA SER A 69 6.42 21.35 9.83
C SER A 69 5.25 20.45 9.41
N LEU A 70 5.56 19.27 8.88
CA LEU A 70 4.57 18.33 8.40
C LEU A 70 3.94 17.56 9.56
N ILE A 71 2.68 17.22 9.41
CA ILE A 71 1.96 16.39 10.37
C ILE A 71 1.52 15.09 9.73
N TRP A 72 1.35 14.06 10.54
CA TRP A 72 0.87 12.77 10.05
C TRP A 72 -0.58 12.84 9.59
N LEU A 73 -0.90 12.15 8.49
CA LEU A 73 -2.24 12.09 7.91
C LEU A 73 -3.30 11.56 8.88
N ASN A 74 -2.91 10.67 9.78
CA ASN A 74 -3.79 10.07 10.78
C ASN A 74 -4.12 11.02 11.96
N SER A 75 -3.49 12.19 12.03
CA SER A 75 -3.78 13.18 13.06
C SER A 75 -5.17 13.80 12.86
N SER A 76 -5.81 14.22 13.96
CA SER A 76 -7.10 14.91 13.93
C SER A 76 -7.05 16.19 13.11
N LEU A 77 -5.92 16.90 13.15
CA LEU A 77 -5.71 18.17 12.46
C LEU A 77 -5.67 17.99 10.94
N ALA A 78 -5.09 16.89 10.44
CA ALA A 78 -5.13 16.55 9.03
C ALA A 78 -6.57 16.38 8.52
N ARG A 79 -7.43 15.67 9.26
CA ARG A 79 -8.83 15.46 8.86
C ARG A 79 -9.60 16.77 8.69
N VAL A 80 -9.33 17.76 9.55
CA VAL A 80 -9.96 19.09 9.47
C VAL A 80 -9.43 19.88 8.27
N ALA A 81 -8.13 19.77 7.97
CA ALA A 81 -7.50 20.47 6.85
C ALA A 81 -8.11 20.10 5.48
N PHE A 82 -8.58 18.87 5.34
CA PHE A 82 -9.14 18.32 4.09
C PHE A 82 -10.67 18.22 4.08
N SER A 83 -11.36 19.02 4.90
CA SER A 83 -12.82 19.14 4.86
C SER A 83 -13.32 19.66 3.50
N GLU A 84 -12.52 20.49 2.84
CA GLU A 84 -12.79 21.09 1.53
C GLU A 84 -11.74 20.65 0.50
N PRO A 85 -11.87 19.42 -0.05
CA PRO A 85 -11.00 18.93 -1.10
C PRO A 85 -11.20 19.71 -2.40
N ARG A 86 -10.22 19.63 -3.31
CA ARG A 86 -10.30 20.31 -4.61
C ARG A 86 -11.26 19.56 -5.55
N LYS A 87 -12.17 20.29 -6.19
CA LYS A 87 -13.20 19.68 -7.07
C LYS A 87 -12.70 19.15 -8.40
N SER A 88 -11.49 19.54 -8.82
CA SER A 88 -10.96 19.17 -10.14
C SER A 88 -9.46 18.96 -10.12
N GLY A 89 -9.02 17.99 -10.91
CA GLY A 89 -7.62 17.61 -11.05
C GLY A 89 -7.50 16.25 -11.74
N ARG A 90 -6.29 15.91 -12.17
CA ARG A 90 -6.00 14.57 -12.70
C ARG A 90 -5.68 13.66 -11.52
N VAL A 91 -6.47 12.61 -11.35
CA VAL A 91 -6.18 11.56 -10.37
C VAL A 91 -4.91 10.81 -10.79
N PHE A 92 -3.92 10.84 -9.90
CA PHE A 92 -2.68 10.10 -10.00
C PHE A 92 -2.71 8.84 -9.12
N ALA A 93 -3.29 8.96 -7.93
CA ALA A 93 -3.54 7.86 -7.00
C ALA A 93 -4.82 8.12 -6.18
N TYR A 94 -5.30 7.09 -5.49
CA TYR A 94 -6.40 7.20 -4.54
C TYR A 94 -5.88 7.25 -3.11
N LEU A 95 -6.67 7.80 -2.19
CA LEU A 95 -6.36 7.86 -0.77
C LEU A 95 -7.61 7.60 0.07
N SER A 96 -7.49 6.74 1.08
CA SER A 96 -8.58 6.45 2.02
C SER A 96 -8.39 7.20 3.34
N MET A 97 -9.32 8.10 3.66
CA MET A 97 -9.33 8.87 4.93
C MET A 97 -10.75 8.93 5.52
N GLY A 98 -11.37 7.78 5.74
CA GLY A 98 -12.78 7.68 6.14
C GLY A 98 -13.78 7.85 4.99
N ARG A 99 -13.33 8.43 3.86
CA ARG A 99 -13.91 8.28 2.52
C ARG A 99 -12.78 8.19 1.49
N LEU A 100 -13.13 7.83 0.26
CA LEU A 100 -12.17 7.77 -0.85
C LEU A 100 -11.96 9.16 -1.44
N TYR A 101 -10.70 9.53 -1.66
CA TYR A 101 -10.28 10.77 -2.32
C TYR A 101 -9.35 10.45 -3.48
N GLY A 102 -9.29 11.35 -4.46
CA GLY A 102 -8.22 11.38 -5.44
C GLY A 102 -7.02 12.16 -4.91
N VAL A 103 -5.85 11.87 -5.44
CA VAL A 103 -4.63 12.64 -5.19
C VAL A 103 -3.95 12.89 -6.53
N ASP A 104 -3.54 14.13 -6.79
CA ASP A 104 -2.70 14.45 -7.96
C ASP A 104 -1.21 14.15 -7.69
N ASP A 105 -0.37 14.27 -8.72
CA ASP A 105 1.06 13.99 -8.61
C ASP A 105 1.85 15.06 -7.82
N GLN A 106 1.17 16.13 -7.36
CA GLN A 106 1.69 17.16 -6.47
C GLN A 106 1.18 16.99 -5.03
N GLY A 107 0.44 15.91 -4.75
CA GLY A 107 -0.11 15.59 -3.44
C GLY A 107 -1.41 16.30 -3.10
N ARG A 108 -2.02 17.06 -4.01
CA ARG A 108 -3.28 17.76 -3.70
C ARG A 108 -4.42 16.76 -3.61
N ILE A 109 -5.23 16.90 -2.56
CA ILE A 109 -6.39 16.05 -2.34
C ILE A 109 -7.57 16.54 -3.19
N LEU A 110 -8.15 15.61 -3.96
CA LEU A 110 -9.23 15.83 -4.89
C LEU A 110 -10.52 15.17 -4.38
N GLU A 111 -11.64 15.85 -4.57
CA GLU A 111 -12.96 15.27 -4.39
C GLU A 111 -13.22 14.29 -5.54
N LEU A 112 -13.83 13.15 -5.22
CA LEU A 112 -14.31 12.22 -6.24
C LEU A 112 -15.82 12.38 -6.37
N GLU A 113 -16.30 12.64 -7.58
CA GLU A 113 -17.72 12.70 -7.86
C GLU A 113 -18.31 11.29 -7.95
N VAL A 114 -19.46 11.09 -7.29
CA VAL A 114 -20.15 9.80 -7.29
C VAL A 114 -20.77 9.57 -8.67
N GLY A 115 -20.38 8.48 -9.33
CA GLY A 115 -20.93 8.07 -10.63
C GLY A 115 -20.09 8.49 -11.84
N GLU A 116 -18.96 9.17 -11.64
CA GLU A 116 -17.99 9.38 -12.72
C GLU A 116 -17.16 8.11 -12.99
N SER A 117 -16.73 7.95 -14.23
CA SER A 117 -15.77 6.91 -14.60
C SER A 117 -14.42 7.23 -13.98
N HIS A 118 -14.02 6.41 -13.01
CA HIS A 118 -12.76 6.55 -12.32
C HIS A 118 -11.63 5.89 -13.11
N LYS A 119 -10.44 6.53 -13.08
CA LYS A 119 -9.24 6.00 -13.74
C LYS A 119 -8.67 4.84 -12.93
N ASP A 120 -8.12 3.84 -13.61
CA ASP A 120 -7.28 2.83 -12.96
C ASP A 120 -6.00 3.51 -12.42
N ALA A 121 -5.89 3.55 -11.09
CA ALA A 121 -4.81 4.23 -10.37
C ALA A 121 -4.62 3.54 -9.00
N PRO A 122 -3.39 3.52 -8.46
CA PRO A 122 -3.10 2.82 -7.22
C PRO A 122 -3.68 3.53 -6.00
N LEU A 123 -3.89 2.78 -4.92
CA LEU A 123 -4.18 3.31 -3.59
C LEU A 123 -2.89 3.73 -2.86
N LEU A 124 -2.88 4.89 -2.22
CA LEU A 124 -1.87 5.29 -1.24
C LEU A 124 -2.38 4.95 0.16
N SER A 125 -1.54 4.31 0.96
CA SER A 125 -1.85 3.90 2.32
C SER A 125 -0.62 3.99 3.23
N GLY A 126 -0.76 3.56 4.48
CA GLY A 126 0.34 3.46 5.44
C GLY A 126 0.42 4.60 6.44
N ASP A 127 1.17 4.36 7.51
CA ASP A 127 1.32 5.25 8.65
C ASP A 127 2.35 6.37 8.41
N GLY A 128 3.17 6.24 7.36
CA GLY A 128 4.21 7.17 6.94
C GLY A 128 3.70 8.34 6.10
N LEU A 129 2.41 8.40 5.78
CA LEU A 129 1.82 9.53 5.06
C LEU A 129 1.83 10.81 5.92
N LYS A 130 2.52 11.84 5.43
CA LYS A 130 2.57 13.19 6.00
C LYS A 130 1.79 14.17 5.14
N VAL A 131 1.35 15.26 5.76
CA VAL A 131 0.62 16.34 5.10
C VAL A 131 1.15 17.71 5.48
N ASP A 132 1.13 18.58 4.48
CA ASP A 132 1.29 20.01 4.62
C ASP A 132 -0.12 20.62 4.72
N VAL A 133 -0.47 21.04 5.93
CA VAL A 133 -1.80 21.59 6.26
C VAL A 133 -2.02 22.94 5.60
N HIS A 134 -0.97 23.75 5.51
CA HIS A 134 -1.05 25.10 4.96
C HIS A 134 -1.36 25.04 3.46
N ASN A 135 -0.71 24.11 2.75
CA ASN A 135 -0.91 23.92 1.32
C ASN A 135 -1.96 22.85 0.96
N LYS A 136 -2.60 22.24 1.97
CA LYS A 136 -3.60 21.17 1.82
C LYS A 136 -3.15 20.09 0.83
N ARG A 137 -1.98 19.48 1.08
CA ARG A 137 -1.43 18.41 0.24
C ARG A 137 -0.71 17.33 1.04
N LEU A 138 -0.65 16.12 0.49
CA LEU A 138 0.35 15.13 0.87
C LEU A 138 1.75 15.70 0.59
N ALA A 139 2.66 15.45 1.52
CA ALA A 139 4.01 15.97 1.49
C ALA A 139 4.96 15.00 2.20
N GLY A 140 6.24 15.37 2.29
CA GLY A 140 7.28 14.55 2.90
C GLY A 140 8.04 13.74 1.87
N LYS A 141 9.28 13.38 2.21
CA LYS A 141 10.19 12.64 1.34
C LYS A 141 9.58 11.32 0.87
N GLU A 142 8.89 10.61 1.75
CA GLU A 142 8.34 9.30 1.43
C GLU A 142 7.21 9.36 0.40
N PHE A 143 6.40 10.43 0.42
CA PHE A 143 5.41 10.68 -0.64
C PHE A 143 6.09 11.01 -1.97
N GLN A 144 7.16 11.82 -1.95
CA GLN A 144 7.92 12.14 -3.16
C GLN A 144 8.59 10.90 -3.76
N ASP A 145 9.17 10.05 -2.92
CA ASP A 145 9.73 8.75 -3.31
C ASP A 145 8.65 7.87 -3.98
N ALA A 146 7.43 7.83 -3.44
CA ALA A 146 6.33 7.07 -4.03
C ALA A 146 5.91 7.63 -5.41
N VAL A 147 5.79 8.95 -5.53
CA VAL A 147 5.48 9.63 -6.81
C VAL A 147 6.58 9.36 -7.84
N GLN A 148 7.84 9.47 -7.43
CA GLN A 148 8.98 9.19 -8.30
C GLN A 148 9.00 7.73 -8.74
N PHE A 149 8.75 6.79 -7.81
CA PHE A 149 8.71 5.36 -8.10
C PHE A 149 7.66 5.04 -9.16
N MET A 150 6.43 5.53 -8.99
CA MET A 150 5.35 5.33 -9.94
C MET A 150 5.66 5.90 -11.33
N LYS A 151 6.22 7.13 -11.39
CA LYS A 151 6.58 7.78 -12.66
C LYS A 151 7.69 7.04 -13.39
N GLU A 152 8.80 6.77 -12.69
CA GLU A 152 9.96 6.05 -13.26
C GLU A 152 9.57 4.64 -13.72
N LEU A 153 8.67 3.97 -12.99
CA LEU A 153 8.21 2.64 -13.35
C LEU A 153 7.26 2.66 -14.55
N GLU A 154 6.31 3.60 -14.62
CA GLU A 154 5.45 3.75 -15.82
C GLU A 154 6.29 4.11 -17.05
N ASP A 155 7.35 4.91 -16.90
CA ASP A 155 8.24 5.30 -18.00
C ASP A 155 9.12 4.14 -18.48
N LYS A 156 9.69 3.34 -17.57
CA LYS A 156 10.61 2.23 -17.91
C LYS A 156 9.88 0.94 -18.25
N ASN A 157 8.82 0.61 -17.52
CA ASN A 157 8.03 -0.61 -17.70
C ASN A 157 6.54 -0.31 -17.49
N PRO A 158 5.84 0.24 -18.51
CA PRO A 158 4.42 0.62 -18.41
C PRO A 158 3.50 -0.56 -18.05
N VAL A 159 3.87 -1.79 -18.41
CA VAL A 159 3.09 -2.99 -18.07
C VAL A 159 3.12 -3.23 -16.58
N MET A 160 4.28 -3.04 -15.94
CA MET A 160 4.43 -3.16 -14.50
C MET A 160 3.83 -1.96 -13.76
N GLY A 161 4.02 -0.74 -14.28
CA GLY A 161 3.44 0.49 -13.71
C GLY A 161 1.93 0.41 -13.53
N ARG A 162 1.21 -0.07 -14.56
CA ARG A 162 -0.25 -0.28 -14.53
C ARG A 162 -0.72 -1.42 -13.62
N ARG A 163 0.19 -2.25 -13.12
CA ARG A 163 -0.15 -3.35 -12.20
C ARG A 163 -0.01 -2.96 -10.75
N ILE A 164 0.48 -1.76 -10.42
CA ILE A 164 0.51 -1.31 -9.03
C ILE A 164 -0.92 -1.11 -8.56
N SER A 165 -1.34 -1.88 -7.56
CA SER A 165 -2.63 -1.74 -6.90
C SER A 165 -2.57 -0.80 -5.71
N GLU A 166 -1.48 -0.88 -4.94
CA GLU A 166 -1.31 -0.12 -3.70
C GLU A 166 0.16 0.21 -3.46
N ILE A 167 0.41 1.39 -2.94
CA ILE A 167 1.69 1.80 -2.36
C ILE A 167 1.44 2.17 -0.90
N CYS A 168 1.89 1.29 -0.01
CA CYS A 168 1.91 1.51 1.42
C CYS A 168 3.20 2.24 1.78
N ILE A 169 3.06 3.42 2.39
CA ILE A 169 4.16 4.25 2.87
C ILE A 169 4.31 3.99 4.36
N SER A 170 5.33 3.20 4.72
CA SER A 170 5.65 2.86 6.11
C SER A 170 6.73 3.77 6.67
N ARG A 171 6.57 4.20 7.93
CA ARG A 171 7.62 4.93 8.65
C ARG A 171 8.89 4.12 8.86
N LYS A 172 8.74 2.81 9.03
CA LYS A 172 9.83 1.89 9.41
C LYS A 172 10.48 1.23 8.20
N SER A 173 9.67 0.86 7.22
CA SER A 173 10.09 0.03 6.09
C SER A 173 10.15 0.80 4.77
N GLY A 174 9.78 2.08 4.75
CA GLY A 174 9.69 2.88 3.54
C GLY A 174 8.55 2.44 2.64
N LEU A 175 8.80 2.38 1.33
CA LEU A 175 7.78 2.01 0.35
C LEU A 175 7.58 0.49 0.29
N ILE A 176 6.32 0.07 0.35
CA ILE A 176 5.87 -1.30 0.08
C ILE A 176 4.85 -1.21 -1.05
N CYS A 177 5.12 -1.88 -2.16
CA CYS A 177 4.27 -1.83 -3.35
C CYS A 177 3.59 -3.17 -3.59
N TYR A 178 2.28 -3.17 -3.77
CA TYR A 178 1.49 -4.36 -4.08
C TYR A 178 1.15 -4.37 -5.56
N PHE A 179 1.58 -5.42 -6.25
CA PHE A 179 1.34 -5.59 -7.68
C PHE A 179 0.24 -6.62 -7.92
N ASN A 180 -0.73 -6.28 -8.76
CA ASN A 180 -1.74 -7.20 -9.25
C ASN A 180 -1.14 -8.22 -10.24
N TRP A 181 -0.47 -9.21 -9.66
CA TRP A 181 0.15 -10.34 -10.34
C TRP A 181 -0.12 -11.62 -9.55
N ALA A 182 -0.75 -12.61 -10.19
CA ALA A 182 -1.07 -13.97 -9.74
C ALA A 182 -1.75 -14.15 -8.36
N ASP A 183 -1.36 -13.41 -7.31
CA ASP A 183 -1.93 -13.41 -5.95
C ASP A 183 -1.55 -12.14 -5.14
N MET A 184 -1.42 -10.97 -5.79
CA MET A 184 -0.94 -9.73 -5.15
C MET A 184 0.43 -9.87 -4.47
N ILE A 185 1.50 -9.73 -5.25
CA ILE A 185 2.88 -9.89 -4.73
C ILE A 185 3.34 -8.55 -4.09
N PRO A 186 3.67 -8.54 -2.79
CA PRO A 186 4.29 -7.38 -2.16
C PRO A 186 5.77 -7.27 -2.55
N ILE A 187 6.19 -6.05 -2.86
CA ILE A 187 7.57 -5.67 -3.13
C ILE A 187 8.02 -4.64 -2.09
N LEU A 188 9.00 -5.00 -1.28
CA LEU A 188 9.65 -4.09 -0.33
C LEU A 188 10.64 -3.23 -1.11
N VAL A 189 10.30 -1.96 -1.34
CA VAL A 189 11.14 -1.00 -2.08
C VAL A 189 12.04 -0.22 -1.11
N GLY A 190 11.56 0.09 0.10
CA GLY A 190 12.35 0.83 1.08
C GLY A 190 12.43 2.33 0.82
N HIS A 191 13.49 2.96 1.33
CA HIS A 191 13.73 4.40 1.22
C HIS A 191 14.75 4.72 0.13
N GLY A 192 14.61 5.84 -0.57
CA GLY A 192 15.65 6.35 -1.47
C GLY A 192 16.08 5.42 -2.60
N LEU A 193 17.09 5.85 -3.37
CA LEU A 193 17.64 5.16 -4.54
C LEU A 193 16.59 4.69 -5.56
N ILE A 194 15.46 5.41 -5.65
CA ILE A 194 14.26 4.99 -6.37
C ILE A 194 14.56 4.63 -7.82
N LYS A 195 15.37 5.43 -8.52
CA LYS A 195 15.73 5.16 -9.93
C LYS A 195 16.46 3.83 -10.12
N GLN A 196 17.41 3.52 -9.23
CA GLN A 196 18.19 2.28 -9.29
C GLN A 196 17.29 1.08 -9.00
N LYS A 197 16.44 1.19 -7.98
CA LYS A 197 15.47 0.15 -7.60
C LYS A 197 14.49 -0.15 -8.72
N VAL A 198 13.94 0.90 -9.36
CA VAL A 198 13.05 0.74 -10.52
C VAL A 198 13.78 0.06 -11.69
N GLN A 199 15.04 0.42 -11.94
CA GLN A 199 15.83 -0.23 -12.99
C GLN A 199 16.03 -1.73 -12.71
N SER A 200 16.42 -2.09 -11.49
CA SER A 200 16.58 -3.49 -11.08
C SER A 200 15.26 -4.26 -11.18
N LEU A 201 14.16 -3.66 -10.72
CA LEU A 201 12.82 -4.27 -10.84
C LEU A 201 12.42 -4.47 -12.30
N SER A 202 12.61 -3.46 -13.15
CA SER A 202 12.26 -3.55 -14.57
C SER A 202 13.00 -4.71 -15.25
N ILE A 203 14.31 -4.83 -15.02
CA ILE A 203 15.14 -5.92 -15.56
C ILE A 203 14.67 -7.28 -15.04
N PHE A 204 14.39 -7.38 -13.73
CA PHE A 204 13.95 -8.61 -13.10
C PHE A 204 12.64 -9.11 -13.70
N PHE A 205 11.63 -8.25 -13.84
CA PHE A 205 10.34 -8.65 -14.39
C PHE A 205 10.44 -8.96 -15.89
N GLU A 206 11.18 -8.18 -16.68
CA GLU A 206 11.40 -8.49 -18.10
C GLU A 206 11.99 -9.88 -18.33
N GLN A 207 12.92 -10.30 -17.47
CA GLN A 207 13.61 -11.58 -17.62
C GLN A 207 12.88 -12.76 -17.00
N LEU A 208 12.18 -12.55 -15.88
CA LEU A 208 11.72 -13.67 -15.03
C LEU A 208 10.21 -13.83 -14.98
N THR A 209 9.43 -12.86 -15.47
CA THR A 209 7.96 -12.94 -15.49
C THR A 209 7.41 -14.21 -16.14
N ASN A 210 8.01 -14.66 -17.25
CA ASN A 210 7.51 -15.81 -18.01
C ASN A 210 8.06 -17.17 -17.54
N THR A 211 8.82 -17.19 -16.45
CA THR A 211 9.49 -18.40 -15.96
C THR A 211 8.66 -19.21 -14.95
N GLY A 212 7.51 -18.68 -14.51
CA GLY A 212 6.71 -19.23 -13.41
C GLY A 212 7.32 -19.02 -12.02
N LEU A 213 8.47 -18.34 -11.93
CA LEU A 213 9.15 -18.07 -10.65
C LEU A 213 8.28 -17.27 -9.67
N LEU A 214 7.43 -16.39 -10.20
CA LEU A 214 6.54 -15.54 -9.42
C LEU A 214 5.38 -16.32 -8.77
N ASP A 215 5.00 -17.48 -9.33
CA ASP A 215 3.83 -18.26 -8.87
C ASP A 215 4.02 -18.87 -7.48
N HIS A 216 5.27 -18.93 -6.99
CA HIS A 216 5.61 -19.43 -5.66
C HIS A 216 6.30 -18.36 -4.80
N THR A 217 6.19 -17.09 -5.19
CA THR A 217 6.84 -15.98 -4.49
C THR A 217 5.92 -15.40 -3.42
N ARG A 218 6.41 -15.35 -2.18
CA ARG A 218 5.76 -14.68 -1.05
C ARG A 218 5.93 -13.17 -1.15
N TYR A 219 7.15 -12.71 -1.40
CA TYR A 219 7.48 -11.30 -1.58
C TYR A 219 8.81 -11.13 -2.31
N LEU A 220 9.02 -9.93 -2.85
CA LEU A 220 10.29 -9.47 -3.38
C LEU A 220 10.84 -8.36 -2.49
N ASP A 221 12.15 -8.37 -2.26
CA ASP A 221 12.84 -7.31 -1.53
C ASP A 221 13.86 -6.64 -2.46
N ALA A 222 13.57 -5.38 -2.78
CA ALA A 222 14.34 -4.52 -3.68
C ALA A 222 15.05 -3.39 -2.93
N ARG A 223 15.13 -3.45 -1.60
CA ARG A 223 15.72 -2.37 -0.79
C ARG A 223 17.20 -2.15 -1.06
N LEU A 224 17.90 -3.20 -1.49
CA LEU A 224 19.34 -3.21 -1.77
C LEU A 224 19.74 -2.45 -3.06
N GLY A 225 18.80 -1.83 -3.78
CA GLY A 225 19.09 -1.00 -4.95
C GLY A 225 19.41 -1.81 -6.21
N ASP A 226 20.53 -2.53 -6.22
CA ASP A 226 21.05 -3.30 -7.35
C ASP A 226 20.64 -4.77 -7.34
N ARG A 227 20.01 -5.24 -6.25
CA ARG A 227 19.65 -6.63 -6.01
C ARG A 227 18.19 -6.77 -5.66
N ILE A 228 17.60 -7.88 -6.10
CA ILE A 228 16.26 -8.30 -5.71
C ILE A 228 16.37 -9.67 -5.04
N VAL A 229 15.95 -9.73 -3.78
CA VAL A 229 15.85 -10.97 -3.02
C VAL A 229 14.44 -11.51 -3.15
N LEU A 230 14.32 -12.76 -3.56
CA LEU A 230 13.04 -13.45 -3.70
C LEU A 230 12.83 -14.37 -2.51
N LYS A 231 11.71 -14.19 -1.79
CA LYS A 231 11.28 -15.13 -0.76
C LYS A 231 10.13 -15.98 -1.28
N ARG A 232 10.23 -17.30 -1.13
CA ARG A 232 9.20 -18.25 -1.57
C ARG A 232 8.20 -18.58 -0.47
N ASN A 233 7.01 -18.99 -0.88
CA ASN A 233 6.06 -19.69 0.00
C ASN A 233 6.69 -21.05 0.37
N SER A 234 6.74 -21.34 1.67
CA SER A 234 7.24 -22.62 2.20
C SER A 234 6.26 -23.76 1.92
#